data_AF-A0A9X2A1K4-F1
#
_entry.id   AF-A0A9X2A1K4-F1
#
_cell.length_a   1.000
_cell.length_b   1.000
_cell.length_c   1.000
_cell.angle_alpha   90.00
_cell.angle_beta   90.00
_cell.angle_gamma   90.00
#
_symmetry.space_group_name_H-M   'P 1'
#
loop_
_entity.id
_entity.type
_entity.pdbx_description
1 polymer ?
#
loop_
_entity_poly.entity_id
_entity_poly.type
_entity_poly.pdbx_seq_one_letter_code
_entity_poly.pdbx_strand_id
1 'polypeptide(L)' 'MHQVFTHRGFEIHVRLTEASPGLYDAVFQIKGGVNVGVIDELGAETKLRKGPFSPQKAFLSAQQAGQTAIDAVIGEDES' A
#
# COMPACT_ATOMS: atom_id res chain seq x y z
N MET A 1 8.81 5.53 9.50
CA MET A 1 9.05 6.32 8.27
C MET A 1 7.79 6.31 7.41
N HIS A 2 7.47 7.39 6.69
CA HIS A 2 6.24 7.49 5.89
C HIS A 2 6.53 8.06 4.50
N GLN A 3 5.90 7.48 3.48
CA GLN A 3 6.01 7.95 2.10
C GLN A 3 4.68 7.75 1.38
N VAL A 4 4.34 8.66 0.48
CA VAL A 4 3.08 8.64 -0.28
C VAL A 4 3.42 8.53 -1.76
N PHE A 5 2.70 7.67 -2.46
CA PHE A 5 2.80 7.48 -3.90
C PHE A 5 1.42 7.62 -4.53
N THR A 6 1.33 8.13 -5.75
CA THR A 6 0.05 8.22 -6.47
C THR A 6 0.03 7.21 -7.62
N HIS A 7 -1.07 6.47 -7.76
CA HIS A 7 -1.29 5.50 -8.84
C HIS A 7 -2.75 5.55 -9.29
N ARG A 8 -3.01 5.78 -10.58
CA ARG A 8 -4.36 5.86 -11.17
C ARG A 8 -5.34 6.81 -10.44
N GLY A 9 -4.84 7.89 -9.84
CA GLY A 9 -5.64 8.84 -9.07
C GLY A 9 -5.90 8.46 -7.62
N PHE A 10 -5.38 7.32 -7.16
CA PHE A 10 -5.36 6.90 -5.77
C PHE A 10 -4.01 7.21 -5.13
N GLU A 11 -4.00 7.45 -3.83
CA GLU A 11 -2.83 7.69 -2.99
C GLU A 11 -2.52 6.45 -2.15
N ILE A 12 -1.32 5.90 -2.30
CA ILE A 12 -0.80 4.79 -1.53
C ILE A 12 0.09 5.36 -0.42
N HIS A 13 -0.44 5.37 0.79
CA HIS A 13 0.26 5.79 2.01
C HIS A 13 1.03 4.62 2.59
N VAL A 14 2.35 4.63 2.47
CA VAL A 14 3.22 3.60 3.04
C VAL A 14 3.78 4.06 4.38
N ARG A 15 3.62 3.25 5.42
CA ARG A 15 4.23 3.42 6.73
C ARG A 15 5.17 2.27 7.02
N LEU A 16 6.39 2.59 7.41
CA LEU A 16 7.37 1.64 7.94
C LEU A 16 7.53 1.82 9.44
N THR A 17 7.46 0.71 10.16
CA THR A 17 7.68 0.63 11.61
C THR A 17 8.88 -0.25 11.84
N GLU A 18 9.88 0.26 12.58
CA GLU A 18 11.06 -0.54 12.90
C GLU A 18 10.65 -1.68 13.85
N ALA A 19 10.90 -2.91 13.44
CA ALA A 19 10.61 -4.12 14.22
C ALA A 19 11.88 -4.65 14.90
N SER A 20 13.05 -4.41 14.31
CA SER A 20 14.37 -4.75 14.84
C SER A 20 15.42 -3.82 14.21
N PRO A 21 16.62 -3.67 14.77
CA PRO A 21 17.63 -2.75 14.24
C PRO A 21 17.90 -2.98 12.75
N GLY A 22 17.51 -2.02 11.90
CA GLY A 22 17.68 -2.09 10.44
C GLY A 22 16.64 -2.93 9.69
N LEU A 23 15.62 -3.45 10.39
CA LEU A 23 14.52 -4.25 9.83
C LEU A 23 13.16 -3.64 10.19
N TYR A 24 12.32 -3.52 9.16
CA TYR A 24 11.09 -2.75 9.22
C TYR A 24 9.91 -3.60 8.78
N ASP A 25 8.85 -3.55 9.57
CA ASP A 25 7.52 -3.93 9.13
C ASP A 25 6.97 -2.82 8.24
N ALA A 26 6.32 -3.24 7.16
CA ALA A 26 5.71 -2.35 6.20
C ALA A 26 4.19 -2.47 6.24
N VAL A 27 3.54 -1.32 6.21
CA VAL A 27 2.10 -1.19 6.23
C VAL A 27 1.74 -0.21 5.13
N PHE A 28 0.67 -0.47 4.38
CA PHE A 28 0.17 0.48 3.40
C PHE A 28 -1.32 0.72 3.60
N GLN A 29 -1.76 1.89 3.18
CA GLN A 29 -3.16 2.29 3.19
C GLN A 29 -3.45 3.04 1.90
N ILE A 30 -4.55 2.71 1.23
CA ILE A 30 -4.96 3.41 0.01
C ILE A 30 -5.98 4.49 0.40
N LYS A 31 -5.83 5.69 -0.15
CA LYS A 31 -6.71 6.84 0.06
C LYS A 31 -6.91 7.56 -1.27
N GLY A 32 -7.87 8.49 -1.31
CA GLY A 32 -8.16 9.26 -2.53
C GLY A 32 -8.70 8.42 -3.69
N GLY A 33 -9.02 9.07 -4.79
CA GLY A 33 -9.70 8.46 -5.93
C GLY A 33 -11.15 8.91 -6.04
N VAL A 34 -11.68 8.82 -7.26
CA VAL A 34 -13.05 9.25 -7.60
C VAL A 34 -14.12 8.24 -7.18
N ASN A 35 -13.73 7.02 -6.82
CA ASN A 35 -14.65 5.91 -6.61
C ASN A 35 -14.71 5.53 -5.13
N VAL A 36 -15.74 6.01 -4.44
CA VAL A 36 -15.92 5.88 -2.98
C VAL A 36 -16.09 4.41 -2.56
N GLY A 37 -16.63 3.55 -3.44
CA GLY A 37 -16.75 2.10 -3.17
C GLY A 37 -15.38 1.40 -3.08
N VAL A 38 -14.44 1.78 -3.93
CA VAL A 38 -13.06 1.24 -3.93
C VAL A 38 -12.30 1.65 -2.67
N ILE A 39 -12.54 2.87 -2.16
CA ILE A 39 -11.98 3.34 -0.89
C ILE A 39 -12.48 2.51 0.29
N ASP A 40 -13.74 2.08 0.32
CA ASP A 40 -14.28 1.32 1.44
C ASP A 40 -13.64 -0.08 1.53
N GLU A 41 -13.34 -0.68 0.38
CA GLU A 41 -12.69 -1.99 0.30
C GLU A 41 -11.16 -1.94 0.50
N LEU A 42 -10.47 -0.95 -0.09
CA LEU A 42 -9.01 -0.82 -0.07
C LEU A 42 -8.46 0.16 0.98
N GLY A 43 -9.32 0.95 1.62
CA GLY A 43 -8.95 2.00 2.56
C GLY A 43 -8.50 1.49 3.93
N ALA A 44 -8.68 0.20 4.19
CA ALA A 44 -8.16 -0.47 5.37
C ALA A 44 -6.63 -0.49 5.35
N GLU A 45 -6.02 -0.21 6.52
CA GLU A 45 -4.59 -0.35 6.67
C GLU A 45 -4.19 -1.84 6.56
N THR A 46 -3.35 -2.16 5.57
CA THR A 46 -2.90 -3.52 5.32
C THR A 46 -1.44 -3.70 5.70
N LYS A 47 -1.19 -4.58 6.68
CA LYS A 47 0.16 -5.00 7.07
C LYS A 47 0.71 -6.05 6.11
N LEU A 48 1.90 -5.80 5.57
CA LEU A 48 2.63 -6.80 4.81
C LEU A 48 3.05 -7.95 5.71
N ARG A 49 2.51 -9.15 5.45
CA ARG A 49 2.81 -10.36 6.21
C ARG A 49 4.22 -10.92 5.98
N LYS A 50 4.93 -10.45 4.95
CA LYS A 50 6.24 -10.99 4.54
C LYS A 50 7.45 -10.29 5.20
N GLY A 51 7.22 -9.45 6.22
CA GLY A 51 8.26 -8.72 6.94
C GLY A 51 8.95 -9.53 8.05
N PRO A 52 9.98 -8.95 8.69
CA PRO A 52 10.46 -7.58 8.47
C PRO A 52 11.55 -7.49 7.37
N PHE A 53 11.65 -6.33 6.71
CA PHE A 53 12.52 -6.08 5.54
C PHE A 53 13.52 -4.94 5.78
N SER A 54 14.55 -4.84 4.94
CA SER A 54 15.35 -3.61 4.86
C SER A 54 14.49 -2.41 4.40
N PRO A 55 14.83 -1.15 4.75
CA PRO A 55 13.99 0.02 4.47
C PRO A 55 13.55 0.14 3.00
N GLN A 56 14.51 0.02 2.06
CA GLN A 56 14.22 0.13 0.63
C GLN A 56 13.29 -0.97 0.14
N LYS A 57 13.50 -2.20 0.60
CA LYS A 57 12.67 -3.35 0.22
C LYS A 57 11.28 -3.26 0.85
N ALA A 58 11.19 -2.74 2.07
CA ALA A 58 9.94 -2.50 2.78
C ALA A 58 9.06 -1.50 2.02
N PHE A 59 9.64 -0.36 1.60
CA PHE A 59 8.94 0.63 0.78
C PHE A 59 8.49 0.08 -0.57
N LEU A 60 9.41 -0.56 -1.31
CA LEU A 60 9.08 -1.11 -2.63
C LEU A 60 7.99 -2.19 -2.55
N SER A 61 8.06 -3.08 -1.56
CA SER A 61 7.06 -4.15 -1.39
C SER A 61 5.67 -3.58 -1.05
N ALA A 62 5.61 -2.53 -0.22
CA ALA A 62 4.36 -1.88 0.15
C ALA A 62 3.74 -1.11 -1.02
N GLN A 63 4.57 -0.42 -1.78
CA GLN A 63 4.15 0.27 -2.99
C GLN A 63 3.58 -0.72 -4.02
N GLN A 64 4.30 -1.80 -4.32
CA GLN A 64 3.85 -2.82 -5.28
C GLN A 64 2.56 -3.49 -4.82
N ALA A 65 2.44 -3.85 -3.53
CA ALA A 65 1.22 -4.42 -2.99
C ALA A 65 0.01 -3.46 -3.13
N GLY A 66 0.20 -2.17 -2.84
CA GLY A 66 -0.84 -1.16 -3.04
C GLY A 66 -1.24 -0.98 -4.51
N GLN A 67 -0.27 -0.95 -5.42
CA GLN A 67 -0.54 -0.88 -6.86
C GLN A 67 -1.31 -2.10 -7.36
N THR A 68 -0.89 -3.31 -6.98
CA THR A 68 -1.59 -4.55 -7.35
C THR A 68 -3.01 -4.59 -6.80
N ALA A 69 -3.24 -4.10 -5.58
CA ALA A 69 -4.59 -4.02 -5.01
C ALA A 69 -5.49 -3.05 -5.79
N ILE A 70 -4.98 -1.87 -6.16
CA ILE A 70 -5.71 -0.90 -6.99
C ILE A 70 -6.01 -1.50 -8.37
N ASP A 71 -5.01 -2.13 -9.01
CA ASP A 71 -5.16 -2.71 -10.33
C ASP A 71 -6.12 -3.91 -10.34
N ALA A 72 -6.22 -4.68 -9.25
CA ALA A 72 -7.19 -5.78 -9.11
C ALA A 72 -8.63 -5.26 -9.09
N VAL A 73 -8.91 -4.22 -8.29
CA VAL A 73 -10.26 -3.66 -8.19
C VAL A 73 -10.68 -2.94 -9.48
N ILE A 74 -9.82 -2.07 -10.03
CA ILE A 74 -10.12 -1.38 -11.30
C ILE A 74 -10.17 -2.35 -12.47
N GLY A 75 -9.32 -3.40 -12.46
CA GLY A 75 -9.30 -4.42 -13.50
C GLY A 75 -10.55 -5.30 -13.53
N GLU A 76 -11.26 -5.43 -12.40
CA GLU A 76 -12.55 -6.13 -12.31
C GLU A 76 -13.73 -5.27 -12.78
N ASP A 77 -13.68 -3.94 -12.62
CA ASP A 77 -14.73 -3.00 -13.08
C ASP A 77 -14.77 -2.82 -14.62
N GLU A 78 -13.75 -3.27 -15.36
CA GLU A 78 -13.64 -3.14 -16.83
C GLU A 78 -13.90 -4.49 -17.57
N SER A 79 -14.80 -5.35 -17.06
CA SER A 79 -15.22 -6.62 -17.71
C SER A 79 -16.73 -6.80 -17.80
#